data_AF-A0A2A5SZL5-F1
#
_entry.id   AF-A0A2A5SZL5-F1
#
_cell.length_a   1.000
_cell.length_b   1.000
_cell.length_c   1.000
_cell.angle_alpha   90.00
_cell.angle_beta   90.00
_cell.angle_gamma   90.00
#
_symmetry.space_group_name_H-M   'P 1'
#
loop_
_entity.id
_entity.type
_entity.pdbx_description
1 polymer ?
#
loop_
_entity_poly.entity_id
_entity_poly.type
_entity_poly.pdbx_seq_one_letter_code
_entity_poly.pdbx_strand_id
1 'polypeptide(L)'
;MTIVIAFHQSGYRDFKTYYIHFVCGYLTNEFPELVSYMRMLKLMKGVLVPLCSCLTHRQGLLLLIHLSNRFVTTYVFSDIRF
;
A
#
# COMPACT_ATOMS: atom_id res chain seq x y z
N MET A 1 0.05 9.03 1.29
CA MET A 1 1.25 8.33 0.81
C MET A 1 2.19 7.88 1.93
N THR A 2 2.48 8.71 2.94
CA THR A 2 3.40 8.38 4.05
C THR A 2 3.11 7.06 4.76
N ILE A 3 1.83 6.77 5.06
CA ILE A 3 1.39 5.52 5.73
C ILE A 3 1.79 4.26 4.94
N VAL A 4 1.76 4.32 3.60
CA VAL A 4 2.12 3.21 2.71
C VAL A 4 3.63 2.96 2.76
N ILE A 5 4.43 4.03 2.75
CA ILE A 5 5.89 3.94 2.81
C ILE A 5 6.32 3.40 4.18
N ALA A 6 5.74 3.93 5.25
CA ALA A 6 6.00 3.48 6.61
C ALA A 6 5.60 2.00 6.82
N PHE A 7 4.51 1.53 6.20
CA PHE A 7 4.16 0.11 6.19
C PHE A 7 5.30 -0.76 5.65
N HIS A 8 5.86 -0.40 4.49
CA HIS A 8 6.96 -1.18 3.90
C HIS A 8 8.21 -1.23 4.76
N GLN A 9 8.48 -0.16 5.51
CA GLN A 9 9.60 -0.09 6.45
C GLN A 9 9.32 -0.79 7.79
N SER A 10 8.05 -0.88 8.18
CA SER A 10 7.63 -1.44 9.47
C SER A 10 7.75 -2.97 9.58
N GLY A 11 7.89 -3.68 8.45
CA GLY A 11 8.01 -5.14 8.44
C GLY A 11 6.73 -5.91 8.75
N TYR A 12 5.57 -5.23 8.86
CA TYR A 12 4.28 -5.90 9.01
C TYR A 12 3.95 -6.77 7.79
N ARG A 13 3.34 -7.94 8.05
CA ARG A 13 3.04 -8.92 7.00
C ARG A 13 1.81 -8.56 6.16
N ASP A 14 0.84 -7.87 6.76
CA ASP A 14 -0.40 -7.48 6.12
C ASP A 14 -0.75 -6.03 6.46
N PHE A 15 -1.24 -5.31 5.45
CA PHE A 15 -1.50 -3.88 5.56
C PHE A 15 -2.67 -3.58 6.51
N LYS A 16 -3.65 -4.48 6.60
CA LYS A 16 -4.84 -4.31 7.44
C LYS A 16 -4.47 -4.29 8.94
N THR A 17 -3.65 -5.23 9.40
CA THR A 17 -3.17 -5.27 10.79
C THR A 17 -2.31 -4.05 11.10
N TYR A 18 -1.40 -3.68 10.20
CA TYR A 18 -0.63 -2.44 10.34
C TYR A 18 -1.53 -1.20 10.47
N TYR A 19 -2.52 -1.07 9.58
CA TYR A 19 -3.39 0.10 9.56
C TYR A 19 -4.25 0.18 10.83
N ILE A 20 -4.89 -0.91 11.23
CA ILE A 20 -5.81 -0.91 12.38
C ILE A 20 -5.04 -0.80 13.70
N HIS A 21 -4.00 -1.59 13.90
CA HIS A 21 -3.32 -1.65 15.20
C HIS A 21 -2.26 -0.57 15.38
N PHE A 22 -1.51 -0.24 14.33
CA PHE A 22 -0.44 0.73 14.43
C PHE A 22 -0.93 2.15 14.08
N VAL A 23 -1.54 2.31 12.91
CA VAL A 23 -1.93 3.65 12.42
C VAL A 23 -3.11 4.21 13.23
N CYS A 24 -4.23 3.48 13.32
CA CYS A 24 -5.38 3.93 14.10
C CYS A 24 -5.16 3.86 15.63
N GLY A 25 -4.18 3.06 16.07
CA GLY A 25 -3.86 2.92 17.50
C GLY A 25 -2.92 4.00 18.03
N TYR A 26 -1.89 4.34 17.27
CA TYR A 26 -0.79 5.20 17.74
C TYR A 26 -0.58 6.46 16.91
N LEU A 27 -0.98 6.47 15.63
CA LEU A 27 -0.72 7.59 14.72
C LEU A 27 -1.96 8.45 14.45
N THR A 28 -3.08 8.22 15.13
CA THR A 28 -4.32 8.99 14.91
C THR A 28 -4.13 10.48 15.21
N ASN A 29 -3.27 10.82 16.18
CA ASN A 29 -2.96 12.22 16.49
C ASN A 29 -2.02 12.87 15.45
N GLU A 30 -1.19 12.08 14.77
CA GLU A 30 -0.31 12.54 13.69
C GLU A 30 -1.09 12.75 12.37
N PHE A 31 -2.24 12.10 12.23
CA PHE A 31 -3.11 12.20 11.07
C PHE A 31 -4.55 12.54 11.52
N PRO A 32 -4.84 13.81 11.85
CA PRO A 32 -6.16 14.21 12.35
C PRO A 32 -7.29 13.95 11.34
N GLU A 33 -6.99 13.89 10.05
CA GLU A 33 -7.92 13.48 8.98
C GLU A 33 -7.67 12.04 8.51
N LEU A 34 -7.42 11.12 9.44
CA LEU A 34 -7.20 9.72 9.10
C LEU A 34 -8.44 9.14 8.41
N VAL A 35 -8.27 8.73 7.16
CA VAL A 35 -9.35 8.10 6.38
C VAL A 35 -9.62 6.68 6.88
N SER A 36 -10.83 6.17 6.65
CA SER A 36 -11.12 4.76 6.96
C SER A 36 -10.24 3.82 6.14
N TYR A 37 -9.97 2.62 6.65
CA TYR A 37 -9.19 1.58 5.95
C TYR A 37 -9.69 1.34 4.51
N MET A 38 -11.02 1.29 4.31
CA MET A 38 -11.63 1.13 2.98
C MET A 38 -11.34 2.31 2.04
N ARG A 39 -11.37 3.54 2.56
CA ARG A 39 -11.05 4.74 1.76
C ARG A 39 -9.55 4.79 1.46
N MET A 40 -8.70 4.43 2.42
CA MET A 40 -7.26 4.28 2.19
C MET A 40 -6.96 3.26 1.09
N LEU A 41 -7.60 2.08 1.13
CA LEU A 41 -7.45 1.04 0.14
C LEU A 41 -7.83 1.51 -1.27
N LYS A 42 -8.95 2.25 -1.40
CA LYS A 42 -9.37 2.84 -2.69
C LYS A 42 -8.35 3.84 -3.22
N LEU A 43 -7.83 4.72 -2.36
CA LEU A 43 -6.81 5.71 -2.74
C LEU A 43 -5.54 5.02 -3.24
N MET A 44 -5.12 3.95 -2.55
CA MET A 44 -3.94 3.19 -2.93
C MET A 44 -4.11 2.50 -4.28
N LYS A 45 -5.25 1.84 -4.51
CA LYS A 45 -5.59 1.25 -5.82
C LYS A 45 -5.60 2.31 -6.93
N GLY A 46 -6.15 3.49 -6.65
CA GLY A 46 -6.19 4.62 -7.59
C GLY A 46 -4.82 5.10 -8.05
N VAL A 47 -3.76 4.91 -7.24
CA VAL A 47 -2.39 5.29 -7.62
C VAL A 47 -1.59 4.10 -8.15
N LEU A 48 -1.73 2.92 -7.54
CA LEU A 48 -0.95 1.74 -7.93
C LEU A 48 -1.28 1.25 -9.34
N VAL A 49 -2.56 1.24 -9.71
CA VAL A 49 -3.01 0.75 -11.03
C VAL A 49 -2.40 1.57 -12.17
N PRO A 50 -2.52 2.91 -12.21
CA PRO A 50 -1.90 3.70 -13.26
C PRO A 50 -0.37 3.68 -13.19
N LEU A 51 0.23 3.58 -12.00
CA LEU A 51 1.69 3.44 -11.85
C LEU A 51 2.17 2.14 -12.52
N CYS A 52 1.54 1.00 -12.21
CA CYS A 52 1.88 -0.30 -12.82
C CYS A 52 1.66 -0.27 -14.33
N SER A 53 0.54 0.28 -14.79
CA SER A 53 0.26 0.43 -16.22
C SER A 53 1.33 1.26 -16.93
N CYS A 54 1.73 2.40 -16.33
CA CYS A 54 2.77 3.27 -16.86
C CYS A 54 4.14 2.57 -16.89
N LEU A 55 4.51 1.83 -15.84
CA LEU A 55 5.78 1.12 -15.75
C LEU A 55 5.86 -0.05 -16.74
N THR A 56 4.80 -0.84 -16.87
CA THR A 56 4.71 -1.91 -17.87
C THR A 56 4.74 -1.37 -19.29
N HIS A 57 4.15 -0.19 -19.52
CA HIS A 57 4.17 0.46 -20.84
C HIS A 57 5.52 1.11 -21.18
N ARG A 58 6.24 1.65 -20.18
CA ARG A 58 7.48 2.45 -20.42
C ARG A 58 8.79 1.67 -20.26
N GLN A 59 8.81 0.47 -19.66
CA GLN A 59 10.08 -0.22 -19.37
C GLN A 59 10.03 -1.75 -19.59
N GLY A 60 11.13 -2.27 -20.16
CA GLY A 60 11.50 -3.69 -20.19
C GLY A 60 12.50 -4.10 -19.08
N LEU A 61 12.67 -3.27 -18.04
CA LEU A 61 13.59 -3.56 -16.93
C LEU A 61 12.90 -4.46 -15.90
N LEU A 62 13.22 -5.75 -15.94
CA LEU A 62 12.64 -6.82 -15.12
C LEU A 62 12.68 -6.52 -13.60
N LEU A 63 13.70 -5.79 -13.14
CA LEU A 63 13.90 -5.42 -11.74
C LEU A 63 12.82 -4.45 -11.23
N LEU A 64 12.42 -3.48 -12.06
CA LEU A 64 11.46 -2.44 -11.68
C LEU A 64 10.03 -2.97 -11.75
N ILE A 65 9.76 -3.85 -12.71
CA ILE A 65 8.54 -4.67 -12.78
C ILE A 65 8.46 -5.60 -11.56
N HIS A 66 9.56 -6.25 -11.17
CA HIS A 66 9.59 -7.09 -9.97
C HIS A 66 9.32 -6.30 -8.69
N LEU A 67 9.88 -5.10 -8.54
CA LEU A 67 9.63 -4.24 -7.39
C LEU A 67 8.17 -3.75 -7.34
N SER A 68 7.62 -3.36 -8.51
CA SER A 68 6.22 -2.95 -8.65
C SER A 68 5.27 -4.13 -8.39
N ASN A 69 5.57 -5.31 -8.90
CA ASN A 69 4.80 -6.53 -8.67
C ASN A 69 4.90 -7.00 -7.22
N ARG A 70 6.05 -6.83 -6.55
CA ARG A 70 6.18 -7.07 -5.10
C ARG A 70 5.30 -6.12 -4.30
N PHE A 71 5.24 -4.85 -4.70
CA PHE A 71 4.31 -3.87 -4.14
C PHE A 71 2.86 -4.33 -4.33
N VAL A 72 2.45 -4.60 -5.57
CA VAL A 72 1.09 -5.04 -5.92
C VAL A 72 0.70 -6.34 -5.21
N THR A 73 1.57 -7.34 -5.16
CA THR A 73 1.28 -8.64 -4.51
C THR A 73 1.12 -8.50 -3.01
N THR A 74 1.93 -7.70 -2.32
CA THR A 74 1.70 -7.43 -0.89
C THR A 74 0.35 -6.76 -0.62
N TYR A 75 -0.13 -5.93 -1.56
CA TYR A 75 -1.43 -5.26 -1.44
C TYR A 75 -2.61 -6.14 -1.83
N VAL A 76 -2.56 -6.80 -2.99
CA VAL A 76 -3.60 -7.74 -3.45
C VAL A 76 -3.75 -8.91 -2.49
N PHE A 77 -2.66 -9.39 -1.90
CA PHE A 77 -2.69 -10.46 -0.89
C PHE A 77 -3.15 -9.98 0.51
N SER A 78 -3.14 -8.67 0.76
CA SER A 78 -3.79 -8.05 1.93
C SER A 78 -5.30 -7.87 1.74
N ASP A 79 -5.78 -7.91 0.49
CA ASP A 79 -7.21 -7.80 0.10
C ASP A 79 -7.88 -9.19 -0.02
N ILE A 80 -7.14 -10.22 -0.46
CA ILE A 80 -7.69 -11.57 -0.71
C ILE A 80 -7.71 -12.47 0.55
N ARG A 81 -6.88 -12.18 1.55
CA ARG A 81 -6.91 -12.91 2.83
C ARG A 81 -7.86 -12.22 3.82
N PHE A 82 -9.16 -12.45 3.64
CA PHE A 82 -10.33 -12.02 4.46
C PHE A 82 -11.10 -10.80 3.96
#